data_AF-A0A4U8S3E4-F1
#
_entry.id   AF-A0A4U8S3E4-F1
#
_cell.length_a   1.000
_cell.length_b   1.000
_cell.length_c   1.000
_cell.angle_alpha   90.00
_cell.angle_beta   90.00
_cell.angle_gamma   90.00
#
_symmetry.space_group_name_H-M   'P 1'
#
loop_
_entity.id
_entity.type
_entity.pdbx_description
1 polymer ?
#
loop_
_entity_poly.entity_id
_entity_poly.type
_entity_poly.pdbx_seq_one_letter_code
_entity_poly.pdbx_strand_id
1 'polypeptide(L)' 'MTKEEKTHIIDEAINEILSNLKNGFEISEYEIDGIKIKKKSPLELINELSKIKSALLKKSTPSSVQYVFRG' A
#
# COMPACT_ATOMS: atom_id res chain seq x y z
N MET A 1 5.33 17.82 -0.42
CA MET A 1 4.98 16.60 0.33
C MET A 1 6.17 16.07 1.09
N THR A 2 6.14 16.26 2.41
CA THR A 2 6.99 15.57 3.39
C THR A 2 6.64 14.08 3.45
N LYS A 3 7.54 13.26 4.00
CA LYS A 3 7.36 11.80 4.12
C LYS A 3 6.07 11.45 4.89
N GLU A 4 5.76 12.25 5.91
CA GLU A 4 4.57 12.12 6.76
C GLU A 4 3.27 12.23 5.96
N GLU A 5 3.21 13.17 5.03
CA GLU A 5 2.06 13.43 4.17
C GLU A 5 1.78 12.24 3.24
N LYS A 6 2.84 11.62 2.69
CA LYS A 6 2.70 10.41 1.86
C LYS A 6 2.22 9.20 2.67
N THR A 7 2.70 9.03 3.90
CA THR A 7 2.20 7.97 4.79
C THR A 7 0.74 8.19 5.18
N HIS A 8 0.30 9.44 5.36
CA HIS A 8 -1.08 9.77 5.71
C HIS A 8 -2.04 9.40 4.57
N ILE A 9 -1.70 9.77 3.33
CA ILE A 9 -2.51 9.46 2.14
C ILE A 9 -2.70 7.94 1.99
N ILE A 10 -1.66 7.15 2.26
CA ILE A 10 -1.75 5.68 2.20
C ILE A 10 -2.64 5.13 3.33
N ASP A 11 -2.60 5.75 4.51
CA ASP A 11 -3.44 5.34 5.64
C ASP A 11 -4.92 5.66 5.39
N GLU A 12 -5.21 6.82 4.81
CA GLU A 12 -6.56 7.21 4.39
C GLU A 12 -7.10 6.24 3.33
N ALA A 13 -6.29 5.89 2.34
CA ALA A 13 -6.68 4.90 1.33
C ALA A 13 -7.01 3.53 1.94
N ILE A 14 -6.19 3.04 2.87
CA ILE A 14 -6.45 1.78 3.58
C ILE A 14 -7.77 1.87 4.35
N ASN A 15 -8.01 2.97 5.07
CA ASN A 15 -9.24 3.17 5.81
C ASN A 15 -10.46 3.26 4.90
N GLU A 16 -10.33 3.92 3.74
CA GLU A 16 -11.40 4.00 2.75
C GLU A 16 -11.76 2.62 2.22
N ILE A 17 -10.76 1.81 1.85
CA ILE A 17 -10.99 0.42 1.39
C ILE A 17 -11.61 -0.43 2.48
N LEU A 18 -11.16 -0.30 3.73
CA LEU A 18 -11.73 -0.99 4.89
C LEU A 18 -13.17 -0.56 5.17
N SER A 19 -13.47 0.73 5.05
CA SER A 19 -14.80 1.28 5.29
C SER A 19 -15.77 0.82 4.20
N ASN A 20 -15.35 0.86 2.94
CA ASN A 20 -16.12 0.31 1.83
C ASN A 20 -16.35 -1.20 1.99
N LEU A 21 -15.31 -1.95 2.38
CA LEU A 21 -15.44 -3.38 2.68
C LEU A 21 -16.49 -3.64 3.76
N LYS A 22 -16.46 -2.87 4.86
CA LYS A 22 -17.46 -2.98 5.94
C LYS A 22 -18.87 -2.65 5.48
N ASN A 23 -19.02 -1.74 4.52
CA ASN A 23 -20.29 -1.41 3.88
C ASN A 23 -20.72 -2.42 2.80
N GLY A 24 -19.93 -3.48 2.56
CA GLY A 24 -20.23 -4.50 1.54
C GLY A 24 -19.79 -4.12 0.13
N PHE A 25 -18.98 -3.06 -0.04
CA PHE A 25 -18.40 -2.66 -1.31
C PHE A 25 -16.99 -3.23 -1.46
N GLU A 26 -16.82 -4.10 -2.46
CA GLU A 26 -15.53 -4.72 -2.77
C GLU A 26 -14.71 -3.82 -3.71
N ILE A 27 -13.79 -3.05 -3.12
CA ILE A 27 -12.83 -2.25 -3.89
C ILE A 27 -11.68 -3.16 -4.35
N SER A 28 -11.63 -3.39 -5.65
CA SER A 28 -10.61 -4.22 -6.31
C SER A 28 -9.51 -3.39 -6.99
N GLU A 29 -9.68 -2.08 -7.08
CA GLU A 29 -8.75 -1.15 -7.73
C GLU A 29 -8.63 0.13 -6.91
N TYR A 30 -7.41 0.63 -6.75
CA TYR A 30 -7.13 1.89 -6.07
C TYR A 30 -5.92 2.58 -6.70
N GLU A 31 -5.94 3.91 -6.78
CA GLU A 31 -4.87 4.71 -7.38
C GLU A 31 -4.30 5.69 -6.36
N ILE A 32 -2.99 5.62 -6.08
CA ILE A 32 -2.28 6.54 -5.19
C ILE A 32 -1.01 7.02 -5.85
N ASP A 33 -0.78 8.34 -5.84
CA ASP A 33 0.47 8.96 -6.32
C ASP A 33 0.80 8.55 -7.78
N GLY A 34 -0.23 8.30 -8.60
CA GLY A 34 -0.11 7.81 -9.99
C GLY A 34 0.15 6.30 -10.13
N ILE A 35 0.17 5.56 -9.02
CA ILE A 35 0.33 4.11 -8.99
C ILE A 35 -1.06 3.46 -8.85
N LYS A 36 -1.55 2.87 -9.94
CA LYS A 36 -2.78 2.07 -9.94
C LYS A 36 -2.49 0.65 -9.47
N ILE A 37 -3.10 0.27 -8.35
CA ILE A 37 -3.00 -1.06 -7.74
C ILE A 37 -4.34 -1.75 -7.98
N LYS A 38 -4.30 -2.92 -8.60
CA LYS A 38 -5.49 -3.74 -8.84
C LYS A 38 -5.27 -5.12 -8.24
N LYS A 39 -6.15 -5.55 -7.34
CA LYS A 39 -6.09 -6.84 -6.67
C LYS A 39 -7.44 -7.54 -6.71
N LYS A 40 -7.41 -8.87 -6.64
CA LYS A 40 -8.61 -9.72 -6.60
C LYS A 40 -9.40 -9.58 -5.30
N SER A 41 -8.75 -9.11 -4.22
CA SER A 41 -9.40 -8.93 -2.94
C SER A 41 -9.01 -7.60 -2.31
N PRO A 42 -9.96 -6.92 -1.66
CA PRO A 42 -9.70 -5.66 -0.93
C PRO A 42 -8.65 -5.84 0.17
N LEU A 43 -8.58 -7.01 0.81
CA LEU A 43 -7.52 -7.35 1.79
C LEU A 43 -6.12 -7.35 1.16
N GLU A 44 -5.98 -7.90 -0.05
CA GLU A 44 -4.72 -7.89 -0.80
C GLU A 44 -4.33 -6.48 -1.22
N LEU A 45 -5.32 -5.65 -1.57
CA LEU A 45 -5.14 -4.24 -1.88
C LEU A 45 -4.55 -3.48 -0.68
N ILE A 46 -5.14 -3.68 0.51
CA ILE A 46 -4.67 -3.12 1.78
C ILE A 46 -3.26 -3.59 2.10
N ASN A 47 -2.96 -4.87 1.88
CA ASN A 47 -1.65 -5.45 2.16
C ASN A 47 -0.54 -4.79 1.29
N GLU A 48 -0.81 -4.55 0.00
CA GLU A 48 0.15 -3.83 -0.84
C GLU A 48 0.31 -2.37 -0.44
N LEU A 49 -0.79 -1.68 -0.12
CA LEU A 49 -0.73 -0.30 0.37
C LEU A 49 0.12 -0.21 1.64
N SER A 50 -0.06 -1.15 2.57
CA SER A 50 0.74 -1.26 3.78
C SER A 50 2.23 -1.53 3.48
N LYS A 51 2.54 -2.37 2.48
CA LYS A 51 3.92 -2.57 2.02
C LYS A 51 4.51 -1.32 1.39
N ILE A 52 3.75 -0.57 0.60
CA ILE A 52 4.19 0.69 -0.01
C ILE A 52 4.47 1.72 1.10
N LYS A 53 3.57 1.84 2.08
CA LYS A 53 3.76 2.66 3.29
C LYS A 53 5.06 2.29 4.00
N SER A 54 5.23 0.99 4.25
CA SER A 54 6.42 0.45 4.92
C SER A 54 7.68 0.71 4.09
N ALA A 55 7.65 0.57 2.77
CA ALA A 55 8.77 0.86 1.88
C ALA A 55 9.11 2.36 1.84
N LEU A 56 8.11 3.25 1.92
CA LEU A 56 8.34 4.70 2.06
C LEU A 56 9.00 5.05 3.40
N LEU A 57 8.54 4.45 4.49
CA LEU A 57 9.16 4.60 5.82
C LEU A 57 10.59 4.03 5.84
N LYS A 58 10.76 2.83 5.26
CA LYS A 58 12.05 2.10 5.24
C LYS A 58 13.05 2.71 4.28
N LYS A 59 12.65 3.45 3.24
CA LYS A 59 13.56 4.22 2.36
C LYS A 59 14.40 5.26 3.09
N SER A 60 14.17 5.49 4.39
CA SER A 60 15.06 6.27 5.25
C SER A 60 16.28 5.49 5.76
N THR A 61 16.41 4.18 5.51
CA THR A 61 17.64 3.42 5.73
C THR A 61 17.90 2.44 4.56
N PRO A 62 19.08 2.44 3.93
CA PRO A 62 19.37 1.53 2.84
C PRO A 62 19.48 0.11 3.42
N SER A 63 18.53 -0.74 3.06
CA SER A 63 18.69 -2.19 3.24
C SER A 63 18.28 -2.85 1.94
N SER A 64 19.24 -2.86 1.03
CA SER A 64 19.22 -3.66 -0.19
C SER A 64 18.98 -5.12 0.23
N VAL A 65 17.76 -5.62 0.09
CA VAL A 65 17.48 -7.05 0.19
C VAL A 65 17.62 -7.60 -1.22
N GLN A 66 18.85 -7.92 -1.58
CA GLN A 66 19.17 -8.66 -2.79
C GLN A 66 18.73 -10.11 -2.56
N TYR A 67 17.60 -10.51 -3.14
CA TYR A 67 17.17 -11.90 -3.16
C TYR A 67 18.11 -12.68 -4.09
N VAL A 68 19.10 -13.35 -3.51
CA VAL A 68 19.92 -14.35 -4.19
C VAL A 68 19.24 -15.71 -4.05
N PHE A 69 18.58 -16.18 -5.11
CA PHE A 69 18.24 -17.59 -5.25
C PHE A 69 19.50 -18.31 -5.72
N ARG A 70 20.15 -19.05 -4.81
CA ARG A 70 21.18 -20.05 -5.18
C ARG A 70 20.46 -21.36 -5.49
N GLY A 71 20.48 -21.74 -6.77
CA GLY A 71 20.33 -23.13 -7.21
C GLY A 71 21.70 -23.79 -7.32
#